data_AF-A0A6L3XQ83-F1
#
_entry.id   AF-A0A6L3XQ83-F1
#
_cell.length_a   1.000
_cell.length_b   1.000
_cell.length_c   1.000
_cell.angle_alpha   90.00
_cell.angle_beta   90.00
_cell.angle_gamma   90.00
#
_symmetry.space_group_name_H-M   'P 1'
#
loop_
_entity.id
_entity.type
_entity.pdbx_description
1 polymer ?
#
loop_
_entity_poly.entity_id
_entity_poly.type
_entity_poly.pdbx_seq_one_letter_code
_entity_poly.pdbx_strand_id
1 'polypeptide(L)'
;MSDIEGDLQRRLANIVRRGVIHSVKHDGIPKCRVDLGDITTTWLPLCQGFSGANRADSNPYAVGDAVTVLSEAGELNNGRVFPGWNTGGL
;
A
#
# COMPACT_ATOMS: atom_id res chain seq x y z
N MET A 1 -14.82 27.21 4.17
CA MET A 1 -14.57 25.93 3.48
C MET A 1 -15.85 25.16 3.56
N SER A 2 -16.45 24.80 2.42
CA SER A 2 -17.63 23.95 2.43
C SER A 2 -17.24 22.56 2.95
N ASP A 3 -18.14 21.86 3.66
CA ASP A 3 -17.85 20.52 4.19
C ASP A 3 -17.40 19.53 3.09
N ILE A 4 -17.84 19.77 1.86
CA ILE A 4 -17.45 19.03 0.65
C ILE A 4 -15.98 19.25 0.32
N GLU A 5 -15.45 20.47 0.43
CA GLU A 5 -14.05 20.76 0.18
C GLU A 5 -13.14 20.03 1.17
N GLY A 6 -13.53 19.98 2.45
CA GLY A 6 -12.79 19.26 3.49
C GLY A 6 -12.75 17.75 3.25
N ASP A 7 -13.88 17.13 2.90
CA ASP A 7 -13.89 15.69 2.60
C ASP A 7 -13.13 15.36 1.31
N LEU A 8 -13.23 16.21 0.28
CA LEU A 8 -12.49 16.03 -0.98
C LEU A 8 -10.98 16.11 -0.76
N GLN A 9 -10.51 17.09 0.02
CA GLN A 9 -9.09 17.23 0.38
C GLN A 9 -8.59 16.00 1.15
N ARG A 10 -9.37 15.50 2.11
CA ARG A 10 -9.02 14.29 2.88
C ARG A 10 -8.93 13.06 1.98
N ARG A 11 -9.91 12.86 1.08
CA ARG A 11 -9.89 11.73 0.14
C ARG A 11 -8.69 11.82 -0.80
N LEU A 12 -8.45 13.01 -1.37
CA LEU A 12 -7.34 13.27 -2.28
C LEU A 12 -5.98 12.97 -1.62
N ALA A 13 -5.79 13.41 -0.37
CA ALA A 13 -4.57 13.12 0.39
C ALA A 13 -4.37 11.62 0.66
N ASN A 14 -5.46 10.85 0.74
CA ASN A 14 -5.40 9.41 0.97
C ASN A 14 -5.24 8.56 -0.29
N ILE A 15 -5.43 9.12 -1.51
CA ILE A 15 -5.33 8.35 -2.76
C ILE A 15 -3.93 7.76 -2.95
N VAL A 16 -2.87 8.53 -2.66
CA VAL A 16 -1.49 8.06 -2.80
C VAL A 16 -0.75 8.38 -1.52
N ARG A 17 -0.39 7.34 -0.76
CA ARG A 17 0.37 7.48 0.49
C ARG A 17 1.65 6.67 0.42
N ARG A 18 2.71 7.18 1.04
CA ARG A 18 3.98 6.46 1.17
C ARG A 18 4.13 5.95 2.59
N GLY A 19 4.76 4.81 2.74
CA GLY A 19 5.01 4.21 4.04
C GLY A 19 6.03 3.09 3.97
N VAL A 20 6.13 2.37 5.07
CA VAL A 20 7.08 1.28 5.26
C VAL A 20 6.31 0.01 5.62
N ILE A 21 6.73 -1.14 5.09
CA ILE A 21 6.09 -2.41 5.44
C ILE A 21 6.33 -2.71 6.92
N HIS A 22 5.24 -2.80 7.70
CA HIS A 22 5.25 -3.18 9.10
C HIS A 22 5.17 -4.71 9.28
N SER A 23 4.35 -5.38 8.47
CA SER A 23 4.15 -6.83 8.58
C SER A 23 3.81 -7.46 7.24
N VAL A 24 4.31 -8.68 7.00
CA VAL A 24 4.08 -9.46 5.77
C VAL A 24 3.35 -10.75 6.10
N LYS A 25 2.46 -11.19 5.21
CA LYS A 25 1.73 -12.44 5.30
C LYS A 25 1.71 -13.15 3.94
N HIS A 26 2.15 -14.40 3.94
CA HIS A 26 2.36 -15.22 2.74
C HIS A 26 1.32 -16.36 2.57
N ASP A 27 0.19 -16.30 3.27
CA ASP A 27 -0.86 -17.32 3.15
C ASP A 27 -1.72 -17.07 1.90
N GLY A 28 -1.25 -17.56 0.75
CA GLY A 28 -1.95 -17.45 -0.54
C GLY A 28 -1.63 -16.15 -1.27
N ILE A 29 -2.59 -15.24 -1.41
CA ILE A 29 -2.33 -13.93 -2.03
C ILE A 29 -1.43 -13.12 -1.09
N PRO A 30 -0.27 -12.63 -1.55
CA PRO A 30 0.65 -11.86 -0.73
C PRO A 30 -0.03 -10.60 -0.17
N LYS A 31 -0.02 -10.46 1.15
CA LYS A 31 -0.60 -9.31 1.85
C LYS A 31 0.43 -8.68 2.77
N CYS A 32 0.37 -7.37 2.90
CA CYS A 32 1.20 -6.64 3.85
C CYS A 32 0.41 -5.55 4.55
N ARG A 33 0.90 -5.17 5.73
CA ARG A 33 0.48 -4.00 6.46
C ARG A 33 1.56 -2.95 6.32
N VAL A 34 1.16 -1.73 5.99
CA VAL A 34 2.07 -0.60 5.79
C VAL A 34 1.85 0.39 6.91
N ASP A 35 2.94 0.82 7.52
CA ASP A 35 2.96 1.97 8.40
C ASP A 35 3.11 3.24 7.55
N LEU A 36 2.09 4.09 7.59
CA LEU A 36 2.05 5.36 6.87
C LEU A 36 2.49 6.54 7.76
N GLY A 37 2.98 6.27 8.97
CA GLY A 37 3.51 7.22 9.95
C GLY A 37 2.51 7.66 11.01
N ASP A 38 1.26 7.84 10.64
CA ASP A 38 0.14 8.19 11.54
C ASP A 38 -0.81 7.00 11.79
N ILE A 39 -0.93 6.11 10.81
CA ILE A 39 -1.80 4.93 10.83
C ILE A 39 -1.07 3.72 10.26
N THR A 40 -1.38 2.55 10.81
CA THR A 40 -1.03 1.27 10.20
C THR A 40 -2.23 0.75 9.41
N THR A 41 -2.02 0.41 8.14
CA THR A 41 -3.09 -0.12 7.30
C THR A 41 -3.59 -1.49 7.80
N THR A 42 -4.77 -1.88 7.29
CA THR A 42 -5.20 -3.27 7.31
C THR A 42 -4.31 -4.14 6.40
N TRP A 43 -4.64 -5.42 6.28
CA TRP A 43 -3.98 -6.33 5.35
C TRP A 43 -4.34 -5.98 3.91
N LEU A 44 -3.43 -5.28 3.23
CA LEU A 44 -3.60 -4.87 1.86
C LEU A 44 -2.91 -5.87 0.92
N PRO A 45 -3.54 -6.22 -0.23
CA PRO A 45 -2.90 -7.06 -1.22
C PRO A 45 -1.75 -6.31 -1.89
N LEU A 46 -0.67 -7.03 -2.15
CA LEU A 46 0.46 -6.51 -2.91
C LEU A 46 0.11 -6.52 -4.41
N CYS A 47 0.46 -5.44 -5.10
CA CYS A 47 0.44 -5.42 -6.55
C CYS A 47 1.62 -6.23 -7.10
N GLN A 48 1.30 -7.20 -7.92
CA GLN A 48 2.27 -8.04 -8.61
C GLN A 48 2.26 -7.71 -10.10
N GLY A 49 3.40 -7.93 -10.77
CA GLY A 49 3.56 -7.58 -12.19
C GLY A 49 2.57 -8.30 -13.10
N PHE A 50 2.09 -9.49 -12.71
CA PHE A 50 1.19 -10.29 -13.52
C PHE A 50 0.16 -11.03 -12.65
N SER A 51 -1.11 -11.04 -13.09
CA SER A 51 -2.18 -11.78 -12.41
C SER A 51 -2.45 -13.17 -12.99
N GLY A 52 -1.73 -13.58 -14.04
CA GLY A 52 -1.97 -14.81 -14.82
C GLY A 52 -1.57 -16.12 -14.12
N ALA A 53 -1.95 -17.25 -14.72
CA ALA A 53 -1.78 -18.60 -14.15
C ALA A 53 -0.32 -19.07 -14.02
N ASN A 54 0.60 -18.52 -14.82
CA ASN A 54 2.04 -18.82 -14.76
C ASN A 54 2.79 -17.81 -13.88
N ARG A 55 2.16 -17.33 -12.79
CA ARG A 55 2.79 -16.36 -11.90
C ARG A 55 3.98 -17.01 -11.20
N ALA A 56 5.19 -16.55 -11.53
CA ALA A 56 6.38 -16.83 -10.74
C ALA A 56 6.39 -15.83 -9.57
N ASP A 57 5.78 -16.23 -8.46
CA ASP A 57 5.73 -15.46 -7.21
C ASP A 57 7.11 -15.44 -6.54
N SER A 58 8.03 -14.64 -7.08
CA SER A 58 9.23 -14.23 -6.35
C SER A 58 9.14 -12.73 -6.12
N ASN A 59 8.61 -12.36 -4.97
CA ASN A 59 8.44 -10.97 -4.59
C ASN A 59 9.25 -10.76 -3.28
N PRO A 60 10.42 -10.10 -3.34
CA PRO A 60 11.31 -9.92 -2.19
C PRO A 60 10.88 -8.68 -1.39
N TYR A 61 9.67 -8.67 -0.85
CA TYR A 61 9.23 -7.60 0.04
C TYR A 61 9.41 -8.03 1.49
N ALA A 62 10.17 -7.23 2.23
CA ALA A 62 10.50 -7.47 3.62
C ALA A 62 9.88 -6.40 4.51
N VAL A 63 9.77 -6.72 5.80
CA VAL A 63 9.49 -5.70 6.82
C VAL A 63 10.61 -4.66 6.76
N GLY A 64 10.25 -3.38 6.72
CA GLY A 64 11.19 -2.27 6.55
C GLY A 64 11.29 -1.72 5.13
N ASP A 65 10.70 -2.37 4.13
CA ASP A 65 10.74 -1.85 2.75
C ASP A 65 9.83 -0.63 2.57
N ALA A 66 10.34 0.37 1.85
CA ALA A 66 9.59 1.54 1.44
C ALA A 66 8.61 1.19 0.30
N VAL A 67 7.35 1.55 0.49
CA VAL A 67 6.26 1.22 -0.42
C VAL A 67 5.27 2.38 -0.59
N THR A 68 4.53 2.32 -1.69
CA THR A 68 3.44 3.25 -1.97
C THR A 68 2.11 2.52 -1.87
N VAL A 69 1.18 3.05 -1.08
CA VAL A 69 -0.20 2.58 -0.98
C VAL A 69 -1.06 3.45 -1.88
N LEU A 70 -1.72 2.82 -2.85
CA LEU A 70 -2.74 3.44 -3.69
C LEU A 70 -4.13 3.07 -3.16
N SER A 71 -4.88 4.06 -2.69
CA SER A 71 -6.22 3.88 -2.11
C SER A 71 -7.29 4.28 -3.11
N GLU A 72 -8.08 3.32 -3.57
CA GLU A 72 -9.21 3.60 -4.48
C GLU A 72 -10.22 4.54 -3.78
N ALA A 73 -10.60 5.63 -4.45
CA ALA A 73 -11.48 6.68 -3.93
C ALA A 73 -11.01 7.35 -2.60
N GLY A 74 -9.74 7.21 -2.24
CA GLY A 74 -9.19 7.68 -0.96
C GLY A 74 -9.56 6.81 0.25
N GLU A 75 -10.09 5.60 0.02
CA GLU A 75 -10.42 4.64 1.06
C GLU A 75 -9.25 3.68 1.30
N LEU A 76 -8.58 3.86 2.44
CA LEU A 76 -7.36 3.13 2.79
C LEU A 76 -7.57 1.63 2.94
N ASN A 77 -8.77 1.19 3.30
CA ASN A 77 -9.07 -0.24 3.44
C ASN A 77 -9.11 -0.97 2.10
N ASN A 78 -9.36 -0.26 1.01
CA ASN A 78 -9.33 -0.82 -0.35
C ASN A 78 -8.02 -0.49 -1.06
N GLY A 79 -6.97 -0.19 -0.29
CA GLY A 79 -5.66 0.14 -0.83
C GLY A 79 -4.94 -1.05 -1.45
N ARG A 80 -4.06 -0.77 -2.40
CA ARG A 80 -3.08 -1.73 -2.93
C ARG A 80 -1.67 -1.24 -2.71
N VAL A 81 -0.79 -2.17 -2.36
CA VAL A 81 0.60 -1.84 -2.04
C VAL A 81 1.47 -2.08 -3.26
N PHE A 82 2.19 -1.05 -3.66
CA PHE A 82 3.18 -1.10 -4.72
C PHE A 82 4.58 -1.10 -4.09
N PRO A 83 5.29 -2.25 -4.15
CA PRO A 83 6.68 -2.33 -3.74
C PRO A 83 7.59 -1.70 -4.80
N GLY A 84 8.77 -1.23 -4.40
CA GLY A 84 9.80 -0.75 -5.33
C GLY A 84 10.01 0.75 -5.38
N TRP A 85 9.45 1.52 -4.43
CA TRP A 85 9.81 2.92 -4.26
C TRP A 85 10.92 3.05 -3.22
N ASN A 86 12.16 2.73 -3.60
CA ASN A 86 13.32 2.98 -2.74
C ASN A 86 13.56 4.50 -2.66
N THR A 87 12.90 5.17 -1.72
CA THR A 87 13.34 6.50 -1.25
C THR A 87 14.48 6.30 -0.25
N GLY A 88 15.66 5.97 -0.77
CA GLY A 88 16.95 6.25 -0.14
C GLY A 88 17.20 5.62 1.23
N GLY A 89 16.99 4.32 1.38
CA GLY A 89 17.68 3.53 2.41
C GLY A 89 18.84 2.77 1.79
N LEU A 90 20.04 3.35 1.87
CA LEU A 90 21.31 2.62 1.83
C LEU A 90 21.52 1.94 3.19
#